data_AF-A0A5B7V3U3-F1
#
_entry.id   AF-A0A5B7V3U3-F1
#
_cell.length_a   1.000
_cell.length_b   1.000
_cell.length_c   1.000
_cell.angle_alpha   90.00
_cell.angle_beta   90.00
_cell.angle_gamma   90.00
#
_symmetry.space_group_name_H-M   'P 1'
#
loop_
_entity.id
_entity.type
_entity.pdbx_description
1 polymer ?
#
loop_
_entity_poly.entity_id
_entity_poly.type
_entity_poly.pdbx_seq_one_letter_code
_entity_poly.pdbx_strand_id
1 'polypeptide(L)'
;MRLVNAPSTVWPVQLYEIHIHGFADTEAALALQEPLARLLCPVEDHTGPCEVPWGFTAGEGSLVLGIYASAAKAAEVTDRVRSFVGGAHPAVLGGPTSDVFDELAEQYRVEHPAPRD
;
A
#
# COMPACT_ATOMS: atom_id res chain seq x y z
N MET A 1 -35.17 25.76 -3.19
CA MET A 1 -34.52 24.74 -2.34
C MET A 1 -33.32 24.23 -3.12
N ARG A 2 -32.09 24.69 -2.83
CA ARG A 2 -30.89 24.19 -3.50
C ARG A 2 -30.41 22.97 -2.72
N LEU A 3 -30.48 21.80 -3.34
CA LEU A 3 -29.77 20.61 -2.88
C LEU A 3 -28.26 20.93 -2.98
N VAL A 4 -27.63 21.13 -1.82
CA VAL A 4 -26.18 21.10 -1.71
C VAL A 4 -25.77 19.65 -1.91
N ASN A 5 -25.39 19.31 -3.14
CA ASN A 5 -24.76 18.03 -3.41
C ASN A 5 -23.37 18.13 -2.76
N ALA A 6 -23.22 17.56 -1.56
CA ALA A 6 -21.92 17.43 -0.94
C ALA A 6 -21.09 16.54 -1.88
N PRO A 7 -19.90 16.97 -2.34
CA PRO A 7 -19.05 16.06 -3.08
C PRO A 7 -18.73 14.91 -2.12
N SER A 8 -19.13 13.69 -2.48
CA SER A 8 -18.66 12.48 -1.83
C SER A 8 -17.15 12.62 -1.70
N THR A 9 -16.63 12.80 -0.48
CA THR A 9 -15.21 13.02 -0.25
C THR A 9 -14.47 11.70 -0.45
N VAL A 10 -14.40 11.24 -1.70
CA VAL A 10 -13.47 10.21 -2.10
C VAL A 10 -12.11 10.91 -2.03
N TRP A 11 -11.39 10.72 -0.94
CA TRP A 11 -10.02 11.24 -0.84
C TRP A 11 -9.22 10.71 -2.04
N PRO A 12 -8.40 11.55 -2.71
CA PRO A 12 -7.63 11.10 -3.84
C PRO A 12 -6.64 10.03 -3.37
N VAL A 13 -6.94 8.78 -3.71
CA VAL A 13 -6.02 7.65 -3.56
C VAL A 13 -4.91 7.78 -4.59
N GLN A 14 -3.69 7.52 -4.17
CA GLN A 14 -2.48 7.58 -4.97
C GLN A 14 -1.59 6.38 -4.61
N LEU A 15 -0.62 6.09 -5.46
CA LEU A 15 0.39 5.09 -5.17
C LEU A 15 1.44 5.69 -4.23
N TYR A 16 1.68 5.04 -3.09
CA TYR A 16 2.74 5.36 -2.14
C TYR A 16 3.69 4.18 -2.01
N GLU A 17 4.97 4.46 -1.76
CA GLU A 17 5.97 3.45 -1.50
C GLU A 17 6.45 3.51 -0.05
N ILE A 18 6.55 2.35 0.58
CA ILE A 18 7.20 2.16 1.87
C ILE A 18 8.50 1.39 1.62
N HIS A 19 9.62 2.05 1.86
CA HIS A 19 10.96 1.49 1.71
C HIS A 19 11.42 0.91 3.04
N ILE A 20 11.67 -0.39 3.07
CA ILE A 20 12.13 -1.14 4.24
C ILE A 20 13.60 -1.49 3.99
N HIS A 21 14.48 -1.08 4.89
CA HIS A 21 15.93 -1.18 4.69
C HIS A 21 16.60 -2.19 5.63
N GLY A 22 17.93 -2.35 5.48
CA GLY A 22 18.76 -3.10 6.42
C GLY A 22 18.87 -4.59 6.11
N PHE A 23 18.57 -5.01 4.87
CA PHE A 23 18.75 -6.39 4.45
C PHE A 23 20.18 -6.65 3.99
N ALA A 24 20.70 -7.84 4.30
CA ALA A 24 22.03 -8.26 3.85
C ALA A 24 22.07 -8.50 2.33
N ASP A 25 20.97 -8.98 1.76
CA ASP A 25 20.79 -9.29 0.35
C ASP A 25 19.31 -9.27 -0.04
N THR A 26 19.04 -9.44 -1.33
CA THR A 26 17.69 -9.46 -1.89
C THR A 26 16.85 -10.64 -1.36
N GLU A 27 17.45 -11.79 -1.06
CA GLU A 27 16.72 -12.95 -0.55
C GLU A 27 16.16 -12.67 0.84
N ALA A 28 16.98 -12.07 1.71
CA ALA A 28 16.56 -11.61 3.03
C ALA A 28 15.44 -10.57 2.96
N ALA A 29 15.46 -9.68 1.96
CA ALA A 29 14.39 -8.70 1.71
C ALA A 29 13.09 -9.40 1.27
N LEU A 30 13.17 -10.32 0.31
CA LEU A 30 12.01 -11.05 -0.22
C LEU A 30 11.34 -11.96 0.83
N ALA A 31 12.10 -12.47 1.81
CA ALA A 31 11.56 -13.26 2.91
C ALA A 31 10.49 -12.53 3.76
N LEU A 32 10.45 -11.18 3.72
CA LEU A 32 9.43 -10.39 4.42
C LEU A 32 8.12 -10.18 3.64
N GLN A 33 8.05 -10.54 2.36
CA GLN A 33 6.85 -10.34 1.55
C GLN A 33 5.62 -11.04 2.16
N GLU A 34 5.74 -12.33 2.45
CA GLU A 34 4.65 -13.13 2.99
C GLU A 34 4.21 -12.66 4.40
N PRO A 35 5.12 -12.42 5.36
CA PRO A 35 4.75 -11.83 6.64
C PRO A 35 4.06 -10.46 6.53
N LEU A 36 4.51 -9.59 5.61
CA LEU A 36 3.89 -8.28 5.38
C LEU A 36 2.53 -8.39 4.68
N ALA A 37 2.36 -9.32 3.75
CA ALA A 37 1.06 -9.59 3.13
C ALA A 37 0.02 -9.98 4.20
N ARG A 38 0.38 -10.86 5.14
CA ARG A 38 -0.48 -11.24 6.27
C ARG A 38 -0.71 -10.11 7.27
N LEU A 39 0.24 -9.19 7.41
CA LEU A 39 0.03 -7.98 8.21
C LEU A 39 -1.04 -7.09 7.58
N LEU A 40 -0.99 -6.89 6.25
CA LEU A 40 -1.91 -6.02 5.52
C LEU A 40 -3.30 -6.67 5.41
N CYS A 41 -3.34 -7.98 5.18
CA CYS A 41 -4.53 -8.80 5.09
C CYS A 41 -4.45 -9.96 6.09
N PRO A 42 -4.89 -9.76 7.35
CA PRO A 42 -4.81 -10.81 8.37
C PRO A 42 -5.86 -11.92 8.18
N VAL A 43 -6.84 -11.73 7.31
CA VAL A 43 -7.91 -12.70 7.02
C VAL A 43 -7.89 -12.99 5.52
N GLU A 44 -7.28 -14.11 5.14
CA GLU A 44 -7.16 -14.52 3.72
C GLU A 44 -8.52 -14.76 3.05
N ASP A 45 -9.55 -15.08 3.82
CA ASP A 45 -10.89 -15.47 3.33
C ASP A 45 -11.95 -14.35 3.53
N HIS A 46 -11.53 -13.08 3.52
CA HIS A 46 -12.49 -11.98 3.49
C HIS A 46 -13.04 -11.81 2.06
N THR A 47 -14.32 -11.50 1.93
CA THR A 47 -14.90 -11.16 0.63
C THR A 47 -14.31 -9.84 0.15
N GLY A 48 -13.55 -9.87 -0.95
CA GLY A 48 -12.76 -8.74 -1.45
C GLY A 48 -13.56 -7.55 -1.99
N PRO A 49 -12.85 -6.50 -2.46
CA PRO A 49 -11.38 -6.36 -2.52
C PRO A 49 -10.76 -5.98 -1.17
N CYS A 50 -9.44 -6.21 -1.04
CA CYS A 50 -8.69 -5.75 0.13
C CYS A 50 -8.83 -4.24 0.32
N GLU A 51 -8.95 -3.75 1.56
CA GLU A 51 -9.12 -2.31 1.84
C GLU A 51 -8.01 -1.45 1.21
N VAL A 52 -6.80 -1.98 1.11
CA VAL A 52 -5.64 -1.33 0.48
C VAL A 52 -5.01 -2.34 -0.48
N PRO A 53 -5.00 -2.10 -1.80
CA PRO A 53 -4.19 -2.89 -2.73
C PRO A 53 -2.70 -2.66 -2.47
N TRP A 54 -1.90 -3.73 -2.56
CA TRP A 54 -0.45 -3.67 -2.36
C TRP A 54 0.34 -4.53 -3.35
N GLY A 55 1.61 -4.20 -3.51
CA GLY A 55 2.59 -4.97 -4.28
C GLY A 55 3.98 -4.83 -3.68
N PHE A 56 4.89 -5.74 -4.03
CA PHE A 56 6.25 -5.74 -3.53
C PHE A 56 7.27 -5.76 -4.67
N THR A 57 8.38 -5.04 -4.50
CA THR A 57 9.61 -5.22 -5.27
C THR A 57 10.81 -5.17 -4.33
N ALA A 58 11.97 -5.68 -4.75
CA ALA A 58 13.19 -5.67 -3.95
C ALA A 58 14.38 -5.21 -4.78
N GLY A 59 15.27 -4.43 -4.16
CA GLY A 59 16.46 -3.89 -4.80
C GLY A 59 17.34 -3.12 -3.80
N GLU A 60 18.65 -3.07 -4.06
CA GLU A 60 19.61 -2.26 -3.29
C GLU A 60 19.51 -2.43 -1.75
N GLY A 61 19.41 -3.69 -1.27
CA GLY A 61 19.32 -3.98 0.17
C GLY A 61 18.02 -3.53 0.84
N SER A 62 16.97 -3.30 0.04
CA SER A 62 15.67 -2.81 0.48
C SER A 62 14.52 -3.63 -0.11
N LEU A 63 13.46 -3.79 0.67
CA LEU A 63 12.15 -4.23 0.20
C LEU A 63 11.26 -2.99 0.04
N VAL A 64 10.63 -2.85 -1.12
CA VAL A 64 9.70 -1.75 -1.40
C VAL A 64 8.28 -2.31 -1.43
N LEU A 65 7.43 -1.77 -0.57
CA LEU A 65 6.00 -2.05 -0.51
C LEU A 65 5.25 -0.89 -1.18
N GLY A 66 4.67 -1.13 -2.34
CA GLY A 66 3.75 -0.21 -3.01
C GLY A 66 2.35 -0.39 -2.45
N ILE A 67 1.65 0.69 -2.10
CA ILE A 67 0.25 0.69 -1.67
C ILE A 67 -0.55 1.74 -2.41
N TYR A 68 -1.78 1.41 -2.80
CA TYR A 68 -2.70 2.38 -3.40
C TYR A 68 -3.72 2.85 -2.38
N ALA A 69 -3.53 4.05 -1.85
CA ALA A 69 -4.25 4.50 -0.66
C ALA A 69 -4.34 6.03 -0.58
N SER A 70 -5.16 6.53 0.36
CA SER A 70 -5.09 7.93 0.78
C SER A 70 -3.81 8.19 1.58
N ALA A 71 -3.35 9.45 1.65
CA ALA A 71 -2.17 9.80 2.45
C ALA A 71 -2.28 9.37 3.93
N ALA A 72 -3.48 9.54 4.53
CA ALA A 72 -3.73 9.13 5.90
C ALA A 72 -3.60 7.61 6.08
N LYS A 73 -4.19 6.84 5.16
CA LYS A 73 -4.09 5.38 5.17
C LYS A 73 -2.66 4.90 4.90
N ALA A 74 -1.91 5.57 4.02
CA ALA A 74 -0.50 5.27 3.78
C ALA A 74 0.36 5.48 5.05
N ALA A 75 0.10 6.55 5.81
CA ALA A 75 0.74 6.77 7.10
C ALA A 75 0.39 5.67 8.12
N GLU A 76 -0.89 5.32 8.25
CA GLU A 76 -1.34 4.21 9.12
C GLU A 76 -0.65 2.89 8.77
N VAL A 77 -0.58 2.54 7.48
CA VAL A 77 0.10 1.33 7.02
C VAL A 77 1.59 1.39 7.33
N THR A 78 2.24 2.54 7.11
CA THR A 78 3.66 2.73 7.44
C THR A 78 3.95 2.48 8.91
N ASP A 79 3.13 3.01 9.82
CA ASP A 79 3.33 2.82 11.26
C ASP A 79 3.11 1.38 11.71
N ARG A 80 2.17 0.67 11.08
CA ARG A 80 2.00 -0.78 11.28
C ARG A 80 3.21 -1.56 10.79
N VAL A 81 3.74 -1.24 9.60
CA VAL A 81 4.94 -1.87 9.06
C VAL A 81 6.14 -1.64 9.99
N ARG A 82 6.38 -0.40 10.42
CA ARG A 82 7.45 -0.04 11.39
C ARG A 82 7.36 -0.86 12.68
N SER A 83 6.15 -0.97 13.22
CA SER A 83 5.90 -1.74 14.45
C SER A 83 6.19 -3.23 14.24
N PHE A 84 5.88 -3.77 13.06
CA PHE A 84 6.08 -5.16 12.72
C PHE A 84 7.55 -5.52 12.49
N VAL A 85 8.27 -4.73 11.68
CA VAL A 85 9.67 -5.03 11.29
C VAL A 85 10.68 -4.59 12.36
N GLY A 86 10.29 -3.70 13.26
CA GLY A 86 11.12 -3.22 14.36
C GLY A 86 12.34 -2.39 13.92
N GLY A 87 13.20 -2.06 14.89
CA GLY A 87 14.35 -1.18 14.65
C GLY A 87 15.46 -1.77 13.77
N ALA A 88 15.46 -3.08 13.54
CA ALA A 88 16.44 -3.75 12.67
C ALA A 88 16.21 -3.43 11.18
N HIS A 89 14.97 -3.07 10.82
CA HIS A 89 14.58 -2.80 9.45
C HIS A 89 13.85 -1.46 9.35
N PRO A 90 14.56 -0.33 9.31
CA PRO A 90 13.93 0.98 9.23
C PRO A 90 12.98 1.07 8.02
N ALA A 91 11.73 1.47 8.27
CA ALA A 91 10.72 1.65 7.23
C ALA A 91 10.38 3.14 7.03
N VAL A 92 10.51 3.61 5.78
CA VAL A 92 10.38 5.01 5.37
C VAL A 92 9.28 5.14 4.32
N LEU A 93 8.31 6.03 4.57
CA LEU A 93 7.30 6.39 3.59
C LEU A 93 7.88 7.38 2.58
N GLY A 94 7.88 6.99 1.31
CA GLY A 94 8.16 7.87 0.18
C GLY A 94 6.95 8.75 -0.18
N GLY A 95 7.19 9.78 -1.00
CA GLY A 95 6.10 10.56 -1.59
C GLY A 95 5.25 9.74 -2.56
N PRO A 96 4.09 10.28 -3.01
CA PRO A 96 3.31 9.62 -4.05
C PRO A 96 4.16 9.47 -5.33
N THR A 97 4.07 8.30 -5.96
CA THR A 97 4.83 7.93 -7.16
C THR A 97 3.87 7.41 -8.23
N SER A 98 4.34 7.24 -9.47
CA SER A 98 3.51 6.81 -10.59
C SER A 98 4.08 5.67 -11.42
N ASP A 99 5.29 5.14 -11.18
CA ASP A 99 5.97 4.43 -12.28
C ASP A 99 6.28 2.94 -11.99
N VAL A 100 6.42 2.53 -10.72
CA VAL A 100 6.90 1.17 -10.38
C VAL A 100 5.76 0.16 -10.18
N PHE A 101 4.56 0.64 -9.82
CA PHE A 101 3.41 -0.21 -9.51
C PHE A 101 2.13 0.24 -10.22
N ASP A 102 2.23 0.64 -11.49
CA ASP A 102 1.08 1.06 -12.30
C ASP A 102 -0.06 0.02 -12.34
N GLU A 103 0.30 -1.26 -12.29
CA GLU A 103 -0.65 -2.38 -12.23
C GLU A 103 -1.56 -2.33 -10.98
N LEU A 104 -1.10 -1.79 -9.84
CA LEU A 104 -1.95 -1.62 -8.65
C LEU A 104 -3.02 -0.55 -8.87
N ALA A 105 -2.67 0.53 -9.56
CA ALA A 105 -3.61 1.58 -9.90
C ALA A 105 -4.63 1.10 -10.95
N GLU A 106 -4.22 0.22 -11.88
CA GLU A 106 -5.12 -0.43 -12.83
C GLU A 106 -6.08 -1.40 -12.14
N GLN A 107 -5.59 -2.26 -11.25
CA GLN A 107 -6.43 -3.19 -10.50
C GLN A 107 -7.50 -2.45 -9.67
N TYR A 108 -7.11 -1.40 -8.93
CA TYR A 108 -8.06 -0.61 -8.15
C TYR A 108 -9.17 0.00 -9.02
N ARG A 109 -8.84 0.49 -10.22
CA ARG A 109 -9.83 1.06 -11.16
C ARG A 109 -10.83 0.02 -11.69
N VAL A 110 -10.38 -1.23 -11.87
CA VAL A 110 -11.25 -2.34 -12.31
C VAL A 110 -12.17 -2.80 -11.18
N GLU A 111 -11.66 -2.90 -9.95
CA GLU A 111 -12.40 -3.38 -8.78
C GLU A 111 -13.34 -2.33 -8.19
N HIS A 112 -13.01 -1.05 -8.36
CA HIS A 112 -13.83 0.09 -7.93
C HIS A 112 -14.25 0.96 -9.13
N PRO A 113 -15.11 0.45 -10.03
CA PRO A 113 -15.62 1.26 -11.11
C PRO A 113 -16.40 2.44 -10.53
N ALA A 114 -16.22 3.62 -11.11
CA ALA A 114 -17.05 4.77 -10.77
C ALA A 114 -18.53 4.38 -10.88
N PRO A 115 -19.40 4.86 -9.97
CA PRO A 115 -20.83 4.58 -10.05
C PRO A 115 -21.32 4.93 -11.46
N ARG A 116 -21.97 3.97 -12.11
CA ARG A 116 -22.60 4.19 -13.42
C ARG A 116 -23.76 5.16 -13.22
N ASP A 117 -23.73 6.28 -13.95
CA ASP A 117 -24.82 7.27 -14.01
C ASP A 117 -26.15 6.66 -14.49
#